data_AF-A0A0L0FZM9-F1
#
_entry.id   AF-A0A0L0FZM9-F1
#
_cell.length_a   1.000
_cell.length_b   1.000
_cell.length_c   1.000
_cell.angle_alpha   90.00
_cell.angle_beta   90.00
_cell.angle_gamma   90.00
#
_symmetry.space_group_name_H-M   'P 1'
#
loop_
_entity.id
_entity.type
_entity.pdbx_description
1 polymer ?
#
loop_
_entity_poly.entity_id
_entity_poly.type
_entity_poly.pdbx_seq_one_letter_code
_entity_poly.pdbx_strand_id
1 'polypeptide(L)'
;MKEPAWYKQASIEWPLNAVLVDQLSPAQVFDGAAFIAFLLLLFLAMLGLGAAYLPFLWCLGAAMVMIAEMVWPPTARGVSRPQVVAIECVGFILPVLCANQLGMIIGQLVVPLAGRIGHIPVDIIVGVLTALSIVTSTRFVIRHWVGRRNKVGYFITVAMATVLVATIGFSIHATVYTDETPKRLYLQHMSRRWHDETGAVTKESNDLLIVTPDYKDIEPLIPYHDAYRDATPCECGEVYCDVPWYMSIQEMFGNGYCLDLDTIPKASVEFEWRPRIAVSSVPALDGNDPKKSTTRTIHVELEGPEHMNMYIPVSRNDAKVIKWDIHEEAELPTTNPLNTYFIFTASGSPWRSYAFSFTIQGTSAHEPYPFAIAGFKFEAPHNSTDYMNDVATALPEWATEAVFTSTWDGFRG
;
A
#
# COMPACT_ATOMS: atom_id res chain seq x y z
N MET A 1 -9.06 -44.57 39.36
CA MET A 1 -10.50 -44.23 39.35
C MET A 1 -11.08 -44.76 38.05
N LYS A 2 -12.07 -45.67 38.11
CA LYS A 2 -12.80 -46.14 36.93
C LYS A 2 -13.93 -45.17 36.66
N GLU A 3 -14.01 -44.64 35.44
CA GLU A 3 -15.08 -43.73 35.05
C GLU A 3 -16.46 -44.41 35.15
N PRO A 4 -17.52 -43.68 35.55
CA PRO A 4 -18.83 -44.27 35.79
C PRO A 4 -19.58 -44.55 34.47
N ALA A 5 -20.34 -45.65 34.46
CA ALA A 5 -20.98 -46.24 33.28
C ALA A 5 -22.01 -45.35 32.54
N TRP A 6 -22.44 -44.23 33.12
CA TRP A 6 -23.42 -43.34 32.48
C TRP A 6 -22.80 -42.40 31.43
N TYR A 7 -21.47 -42.26 31.37
CA TYR A 7 -20.81 -41.43 30.36
C TYR A 7 -20.85 -42.04 28.95
N LYS A 8 -21.18 -43.34 28.82
CA LYS A 8 -21.28 -44.04 27.53
C LYS A 8 -22.61 -43.87 26.80
N GLN A 9 -23.58 -43.15 27.36
CA GLN A 9 -24.96 -43.19 26.84
C GLN A 9 -25.46 -41.86 26.28
N ALA A 10 -24.57 -40.88 26.05
CA ALA A 10 -24.90 -39.60 25.44
C ALA A 10 -24.06 -39.26 24.20
N SER A 11 -23.42 -40.24 23.55
CA SER A 11 -22.96 -40.07 22.18
C SER A 11 -24.16 -40.33 21.25
N ILE A 12 -24.86 -39.26 20.90
CA ILE A 12 -25.80 -39.27 19.78
C ILE A 12 -24.98 -39.61 18.52
N GLU A 13 -24.94 -40.89 18.18
CA GLU A 13 -24.35 -41.39 16.95
C GLU A 13 -25.22 -40.88 15.80
N TRP A 14 -24.78 -39.80 15.16
CA TRP A 14 -25.26 -39.43 13.83
C TRP A 14 -24.81 -40.52 12.84
N PRO A 15 -25.72 -41.37 12.31
CA PRO A 15 -25.33 -42.57 11.60
C PRO A 15 -24.69 -42.31 10.22
N LEU A 16 -24.75 -41.07 9.72
CA LEU A 16 -24.19 -40.71 8.42
C LEU A 16 -22.68 -40.40 8.45
N ASN A 17 -22.10 -40.02 9.59
CA ASN A 17 -20.72 -39.51 9.60
C ASN A 17 -19.67 -40.60 9.83
N ALA A 18 -19.96 -41.64 10.62
CA ALA A 18 -18.96 -42.64 10.96
C ALA A 18 -18.61 -43.59 9.79
N VAL A 19 -19.60 -43.98 8.98
CA VAL A 19 -19.41 -44.99 7.91
C VAL A 19 -18.74 -44.41 6.66
N LEU A 20 -18.95 -43.13 6.35
CA LEU A 20 -18.32 -42.46 5.19
C LEU A 20 -16.89 -42.00 5.48
N VAL A 21 -16.61 -41.58 6.72
CA VAL A 21 -15.27 -41.10 7.12
C VAL A 21 -14.27 -42.24 7.26
N ASP A 22 -14.69 -43.44 7.68
CA ASP A 22 -13.81 -44.61 7.79
C ASP A 22 -13.39 -45.20 6.43
N GLN A 23 -14.04 -44.81 5.33
CA GLN A 23 -13.70 -45.29 3.97
C GLN A 23 -12.88 -44.31 3.14
N LEU A 24 -12.83 -43.04 3.53
CA LEU A 24 -12.09 -42.02 2.79
C LEU A 24 -10.68 -41.88 3.36
N SER A 25 -9.68 -41.96 2.49
CA SER A 25 -8.31 -41.63 2.90
C SER A 25 -8.23 -40.15 3.32
N PRO A 26 -7.34 -39.79 4.27
CA PRO A 26 -7.14 -38.39 4.67
C PRO A 26 -6.89 -37.44 3.49
N ALA A 27 -6.25 -37.94 2.43
CA ALA A 27 -6.05 -37.20 1.18
C ALA A 27 -7.39 -36.88 0.48
N GLN A 28 -8.28 -37.85 0.33
CA GLN A 28 -9.59 -37.66 -0.31
C GLN A 28 -10.48 -36.68 0.46
N VAL A 29 -10.42 -36.69 1.80
CA VAL A 29 -11.15 -35.70 2.63
C VAL A 29 -10.62 -34.29 2.38
N PHE A 30 -9.29 -34.14 2.33
CA PHE A 30 -8.66 -32.85 2.04
C PHE A 30 -8.99 -32.34 0.63
N ASP A 31 -8.98 -33.22 -0.37
CA ASP A 31 -9.27 -32.86 -1.75
C ASP A 31 -10.74 -32.52 -1.98
N GLY A 32 -11.65 -33.21 -1.29
CA GLY A 32 -13.07 -32.85 -1.24
C GLY A 32 -13.27 -31.45 -0.65
N ALA A 33 -12.61 -31.14 0.47
CA ALA A 33 -12.68 -29.82 1.09
C ALA A 33 -12.10 -28.72 0.18
N ALA A 34 -10.96 -28.97 -0.45
CA ALA A 34 -10.34 -28.04 -1.40
C ALA A 34 -11.20 -27.82 -2.65
N PHE A 35 -11.92 -28.85 -3.13
CA PHE A 35 -12.85 -28.73 -4.24
C PHE A 35 -14.10 -27.91 -3.87
N ILE A 36 -14.66 -28.10 -2.67
CA ILE A 36 -15.76 -27.27 -2.18
C ILE A 36 -15.30 -25.80 -2.05
N ALA A 37 -14.11 -25.58 -1.50
CA ALA A 37 -13.50 -24.25 -1.43
C ALA A 37 -13.31 -23.64 -2.83
N PHE A 38 -12.85 -24.42 -3.80
CA PHE A 38 -12.71 -23.99 -5.19
C PHE A 38 -14.04 -23.49 -5.77
N LEU A 39 -15.13 -24.25 -5.61
CA LEU A 39 -16.45 -23.86 -6.11
C LEU A 39 -16.99 -22.59 -5.44
N LEU A 40 -16.82 -22.48 -4.11
CA LEU A 40 -17.21 -21.30 -3.36
C LEU A 40 -16.42 -20.07 -3.82
N LEU A 41 -15.10 -20.19 -3.95
CA LEU A 41 -14.22 -19.09 -4.36
C LEU A 41 -14.47 -18.68 -5.81
N LEU A 42 -14.78 -19.64 -6.71
CA LEU A 42 -15.22 -19.34 -8.07
C LEU A 42 -16.53 -18.55 -8.08
N PHE A 43 -17.50 -18.95 -7.26
CA PHE A 43 -18.76 -18.23 -7.11
C PHE A 43 -18.54 -16.79 -6.61
N LEU A 44 -17.70 -16.61 -5.58
CA LEU A 44 -17.34 -15.28 -5.07
C LEU A 44 -16.62 -14.43 -6.13
N ALA A 45 -15.71 -15.02 -6.91
CA ALA A 45 -15.03 -14.33 -8.00
C ALA A 45 -16.02 -13.89 -9.10
N MET A 46 -17.01 -14.72 -9.44
CA MET A 46 -18.08 -14.36 -10.39
C MET A 46 -18.98 -13.21 -9.88
N LEU A 47 -19.09 -13.03 -8.56
CA LEU A 47 -19.77 -11.88 -7.94
C LEU A 47 -18.92 -10.59 -7.95
N GLY A 48 -17.73 -10.61 -8.56
CA GLY A 48 -16.84 -9.45 -8.63
C GLY A 48 -15.92 -9.29 -7.41
N LEU A 49 -15.88 -10.26 -6.49
CA LEU A 49 -14.95 -10.21 -5.35
C LEU A 49 -13.55 -10.61 -5.80
N GLY A 50 -12.78 -9.63 -6.29
CA GLY A 50 -11.43 -9.84 -6.84
C GLY A 50 -10.46 -10.55 -5.89
N ALA A 51 -10.63 -10.39 -4.57
CA ALA A 51 -9.81 -11.07 -3.56
C ALA A 51 -9.95 -12.61 -3.57
N ALA A 52 -11.07 -13.14 -4.11
CA ALA A 52 -11.30 -14.58 -4.21
C ALA A 52 -10.47 -15.23 -5.33
N TYR A 53 -9.94 -14.44 -6.29
CA TYR A 53 -9.23 -14.93 -7.46
C TYR A 53 -7.98 -15.74 -7.11
N LEU A 54 -7.15 -15.24 -6.20
CA LEU A 54 -5.88 -15.88 -5.84
C LEU A 54 -6.09 -17.19 -5.05
N PRO A 55 -6.92 -17.23 -3.99
CA PRO A 55 -7.25 -18.49 -3.31
C PRO A 55 -7.95 -19.50 -4.23
N PHE A 56 -8.79 -19.04 -5.16
CA PHE A 56 -9.42 -19.90 -6.17
C PHE A 56 -8.38 -20.63 -7.02
N LEU A 57 -7.40 -19.90 -7.56
CA LEU A 57 -6.31 -20.49 -8.33
C LEU A 57 -5.53 -21.51 -7.51
N TRP A 58 -5.25 -21.21 -6.24
CA TRP A 58 -4.55 -22.12 -5.34
C TRP A 58 -5.27 -23.46 -5.10
N CYS A 59 -6.59 -23.51 -5.27
CA CYS A 59 -7.36 -24.74 -5.21
C CYS A 59 -7.49 -25.47 -6.57
N LEU A 60 -7.00 -24.89 -7.68
CA LEU A 60 -7.18 -25.41 -9.03
C LEU A 60 -6.59 -26.81 -9.20
N GLY A 61 -5.37 -27.06 -8.70
CA GLY A 61 -4.77 -28.39 -8.73
C GLY A 61 -5.61 -29.44 -7.99
N ALA A 62 -6.37 -29.04 -6.96
CA ALA A 62 -7.28 -29.94 -6.25
C ALA A 62 -8.50 -30.28 -7.07
N ALA A 63 -9.10 -29.25 -7.63
CA ALA A 63 -10.26 -29.39 -8.48
C ALA A 63 -9.95 -30.27 -9.69
N MET A 64 -8.82 -30.06 -10.35
CA MET A 64 -8.46 -30.87 -11.52
C MET A 64 -8.25 -32.35 -11.20
N VAL A 65 -7.63 -32.68 -10.06
CA VAL A 65 -7.47 -34.07 -9.62
C VAL A 65 -8.81 -34.71 -9.30
N MET A 66 -9.69 -34.01 -8.58
CA MET A 66 -11.04 -34.50 -8.26
C MET A 66 -11.89 -34.70 -9.52
N ILE A 67 -11.86 -33.75 -10.46
CA ILE A 67 -12.56 -33.86 -11.74
C ILE A 67 -12.02 -35.05 -12.54
N ALA A 68 -10.70 -35.24 -12.60
CA ALA A 68 -10.11 -36.38 -13.30
C ALA A 68 -10.52 -37.72 -12.68
N GLU A 69 -10.57 -37.83 -11.35
CA GLU A 69 -11.03 -39.03 -10.65
C GLU A 69 -12.54 -39.30 -10.85
N MET A 70 -13.36 -38.25 -10.98
CA MET A 70 -14.80 -38.37 -11.30
C MET A 70 -15.03 -38.81 -12.75
N VAL A 71 -14.25 -38.30 -13.71
CA VAL A 71 -14.39 -38.59 -15.14
C VAL A 71 -13.80 -39.96 -15.51
N TRP A 72 -12.70 -40.36 -14.86
CA TRP A 72 -12.05 -41.66 -15.05
C TRP A 72 -12.10 -42.51 -13.78
N PRO A 73 -13.28 -43.07 -13.44
CA PRO A 73 -13.46 -43.83 -12.22
C PRO A 73 -12.54 -45.08 -12.19
N PRO A 74 -12.12 -45.52 -10.98
CA PRO A 74 -11.13 -46.59 -10.79
C PRO A 74 -11.45 -47.92 -11.51
N THR A 75 -12.72 -48.18 -11.78
CA THR A 75 -13.24 -49.41 -12.38
C THR A 75 -12.97 -49.54 -13.89
N ALA A 76 -12.65 -48.44 -14.58
CA ALA A 76 -12.37 -48.44 -16.02
C ALA A 76 -11.00 -47.79 -16.29
N ARG A 77 -9.90 -48.50 -15.98
CA ARG A 77 -8.52 -48.01 -16.11
C ARG A 77 -8.36 -46.59 -15.52
N GLY A 78 -8.70 -46.45 -14.23
CA GLY A 78 -8.65 -45.16 -13.54
C GLY A 78 -7.31 -44.43 -13.66
N VAL A 79 -7.31 -43.15 -13.30
CA VAL A 79 -6.13 -42.27 -13.41
C VAL A 79 -4.94 -42.89 -12.68
N SER A 80 -3.87 -43.20 -13.42
CA SER A 80 -2.66 -43.75 -12.83
C SER A 80 -1.98 -42.70 -11.95
N ARG A 81 -1.22 -43.14 -10.94
CA ARG A 81 -0.45 -42.23 -10.07
C ARG A 81 0.41 -41.21 -10.79
N PRO A 82 1.21 -41.55 -11.83
CA PRO A 82 1.98 -40.54 -12.56
C PRO A 82 1.08 -39.53 -13.27
N GLN A 83 -0.12 -39.93 -13.72
CA GLN A 83 -1.10 -38.99 -14.29
C GLN A 83 -1.69 -38.07 -13.22
N VAL A 84 -2.02 -38.57 -12.04
CA VAL A 84 -2.47 -37.73 -10.90
C VAL A 84 -1.40 -36.70 -10.55
N VAL A 85 -0.14 -37.12 -10.41
CA VAL A 85 0.99 -36.21 -10.13
C VAL A 85 1.14 -35.19 -11.25
N ALA A 86 1.05 -35.60 -12.51
CA ALA A 86 1.15 -34.69 -13.64
C ALA A 86 0.01 -33.65 -13.66
N ILE A 87 -1.24 -34.07 -13.43
CA ILE A 87 -2.41 -33.19 -13.37
C ILE A 87 -2.27 -32.19 -12.21
N GLU A 88 -1.82 -32.68 -11.05
CA GLU A 88 -1.59 -31.84 -9.88
C GLU A 88 -0.47 -30.82 -10.13
N CYS A 89 0.67 -31.24 -10.69
CA CYS A 89 1.76 -30.35 -11.08
C CYS A 89 1.30 -29.28 -12.08
N VAL A 90 0.57 -29.66 -13.14
CA VAL A 90 0.01 -28.72 -14.11
C VAL A 90 -0.91 -27.72 -13.42
N GLY A 91 -1.73 -28.18 -12.47
CA GLY A 91 -2.62 -27.33 -11.69
C GLY A 91 -1.94 -26.37 -10.73
N PHE A 92 -0.68 -26.63 -10.37
CA PHE A 92 0.12 -25.72 -9.55
C PHE A 92 0.95 -24.73 -10.37
N ILE A 93 1.12 -24.90 -11.69
CA ILE A 93 1.92 -23.97 -12.51
C ILE A 93 1.39 -22.54 -12.39
N LEU A 94 0.11 -22.31 -12.69
CA LEU A 94 -0.50 -20.98 -12.64
C LEU A 94 -0.50 -20.39 -11.22
N PRO A 95 -0.96 -21.11 -10.17
CA PRO A 95 -0.77 -20.76 -8.76
C PRO A 95 0.62 -20.25 -8.38
N VAL A 96 1.65 -21.01 -8.74
CA VAL A 96 3.02 -20.71 -8.35
C VAL A 96 3.54 -19.50 -9.10
N LEU A 97 3.25 -19.38 -10.41
CA LEU A 97 3.61 -18.20 -11.18
C LEU A 97 2.93 -16.94 -10.65
N CYS A 98 1.63 -17.01 -10.33
CA CYS A 98 0.90 -15.88 -9.76
C CYS A 98 1.42 -15.52 -8.36
N ALA A 99 1.68 -16.50 -7.50
CA ALA A 99 2.23 -16.28 -6.16
C ALA A 99 3.64 -15.67 -6.24
N ASN A 100 4.48 -16.13 -7.16
CA ASN A 100 5.81 -15.57 -7.37
C ASN A 100 5.73 -14.14 -7.93
N GLN A 101 4.84 -13.88 -8.89
CA GLN A 101 4.60 -12.53 -9.40
C GLN A 101 4.10 -11.58 -8.31
N LEU A 102 3.16 -12.02 -7.46
CA LEU A 102 2.73 -11.25 -6.29
C LEU A 102 3.88 -11.02 -5.32
N GLY A 103 4.69 -12.04 -5.05
CA GLY A 103 5.87 -11.93 -4.21
C GLY A 103 6.84 -10.88 -4.75
N MET A 104 7.08 -10.88 -6.07
CA MET A 104 7.91 -9.87 -6.73
C MET A 104 7.28 -8.48 -6.66
N ILE A 105 5.99 -8.32 -6.94
CA ILE A 105 5.29 -7.03 -6.82
C ILE A 105 5.37 -6.52 -5.38
N ILE A 106 5.21 -7.38 -4.39
CA ILE A 106 5.33 -6.98 -3.00
C ILE A 106 6.76 -6.59 -2.66
N GLY A 107 7.75 -7.36 -3.10
CA GLY A 107 9.16 -7.05 -2.88
C GLY A 107 9.66 -5.81 -3.64
N GLN A 108 9.08 -5.49 -4.80
CA GLN A 108 9.55 -4.42 -5.70
C GLN A 108 8.73 -3.13 -5.57
N LEU A 109 7.44 -3.23 -5.25
CA LEU A 109 6.53 -2.09 -5.18
C LEU A 109 6.10 -1.82 -3.74
N VAL A 110 5.58 -2.83 -3.04
CA VAL A 110 4.98 -2.61 -1.70
C VAL A 110 6.07 -2.36 -0.66
N VAL A 111 7.06 -3.25 -0.52
CA VAL A 111 8.16 -3.05 0.43
C VAL A 111 8.92 -1.74 0.15
N PRO A 112 9.27 -1.39 -1.11
CA PRO A 112 10.01 -0.17 -1.43
C PRO A 112 9.20 1.12 -1.45
N LEU A 113 7.86 1.09 -1.44
CA LEU A 113 7.04 2.29 -1.20
C LEU A 113 6.60 2.43 0.25
N ALA A 114 6.29 1.30 0.88
CA ALA A 114 5.51 1.27 2.10
C ALA A 114 6.37 1.11 3.36
N GLY A 115 7.59 0.54 3.24
CA GLY A 115 8.48 0.29 4.38
C GLY A 115 7.76 -0.37 5.54
N ARG A 116 7.45 0.40 6.58
CA ARG A 116 6.35 0.11 7.51
C ARG A 116 5.21 1.07 7.19
N ILE A 117 4.04 0.56 6.80
CA ILE A 117 2.83 1.38 6.63
C ILE A 117 2.40 1.85 8.01
N GLY A 118 2.87 3.02 8.44
CA GLY A 118 2.70 3.54 9.79
C GLY A 118 3.11 2.51 10.85
N HIS A 119 2.12 1.94 11.54
CA HIS A 119 2.33 0.95 12.60
C HIS A 119 2.23 -0.52 12.15
N ILE A 120 1.83 -0.79 10.90
CA ILE A 120 1.63 -2.16 10.42
C ILE A 120 2.93 -2.64 9.73
N PRO A 121 3.64 -3.62 10.31
CA PRO A 121 4.83 -4.17 9.66
C PRO A 121 4.41 -4.93 8.40
N VAL A 122 5.03 -4.59 7.26
CA VAL A 122 4.83 -5.28 5.97
C VAL A 122 5.20 -6.77 6.07
N ASP A 123 5.99 -7.14 7.08
CA ASP A 123 6.28 -8.52 7.49
C ASP A 123 5.01 -9.37 7.73
N ILE A 124 3.91 -8.76 8.19
CA ILE A 124 2.63 -9.47 8.35
C ILE A 124 2.06 -9.86 6.98
N ILE A 125 2.09 -8.94 6.02
CA ILE A 125 1.59 -9.19 4.66
C ILE A 125 2.42 -10.30 4.00
N VAL A 126 3.75 -10.18 4.08
CA VAL A 126 4.69 -11.19 3.58
C VAL A 126 4.47 -12.52 4.30
N GLY A 127 4.30 -12.50 5.62
CA GLY A 127 4.05 -13.68 6.44
C GLY A 127 2.75 -14.39 6.08
N VAL A 128 1.65 -13.66 5.88
CA VAL A 128 0.36 -14.21 5.45
C VAL A 128 0.47 -14.85 4.07
N LEU A 129 1.11 -14.19 3.11
CA LEU A 129 1.25 -14.75 1.75
C LEU A 129 2.17 -15.96 1.71
N THR A 130 3.23 -15.95 2.52
CA THR A 130 4.13 -17.09 2.70
C THR A 130 3.36 -18.25 3.35
N ALA A 131 2.58 -18.00 4.40
CA ALA A 131 1.77 -19.01 5.06
C ALA A 131 0.73 -19.63 4.11
N LEU A 132 0.05 -18.83 3.30
CA LEU A 132 -0.90 -19.31 2.30
C LEU A 132 -0.20 -20.19 1.23
N SER A 133 1.00 -19.81 0.81
CA SER A 133 1.83 -20.61 -0.11
C SER A 133 2.29 -21.94 0.52
N ILE A 134 2.58 -21.93 1.82
CA ILE A 134 2.94 -23.15 2.58
C ILE A 134 1.73 -24.07 2.71
N VAL A 135 0.55 -23.55 3.06
CA VAL A 135 -0.67 -24.37 3.22
C VAL A 135 -1.02 -25.10 1.91
N THR A 136 -0.90 -24.43 0.77
CA THR A 136 -1.16 -25.02 -0.55
C THR A 136 -0.10 -26.06 -0.93
N SER A 137 1.17 -25.81 -0.62
CA SER A 137 2.27 -26.77 -0.82
C SER A 137 2.21 -27.98 0.11
N THR A 138 1.70 -27.79 1.34
CA THR A 138 1.58 -28.84 2.36
C THR A 138 0.60 -29.93 1.93
N ARG A 139 -0.42 -29.58 1.14
CA ARG A 139 -1.34 -30.55 0.53
C ARG A 139 -0.63 -31.58 -0.34
N PHE A 140 0.23 -31.11 -1.24
CA PHE A 140 1.01 -31.97 -2.13
C PHE A 140 1.84 -32.96 -1.29
N VAL A 141 2.46 -32.46 -0.22
CA VAL A 141 3.20 -33.29 0.74
C VAL A 141 2.26 -34.30 1.40
N ILE A 142 1.14 -33.90 1.99
CA ILE A 142 0.22 -34.81 2.69
C ILE A 142 -0.28 -35.95 1.76
N ARG A 143 -0.72 -35.62 0.54
CA ARG A 143 -1.28 -36.61 -0.42
C ARG A 143 -0.25 -37.66 -0.84
N HIS A 144 1.01 -37.27 -1.02
CA HIS A 144 2.07 -38.20 -1.44
C HIS A 144 2.86 -38.82 -0.26
N TRP A 145 2.80 -38.23 0.94
CA TRP A 145 3.57 -38.64 2.12
C TRP A 145 2.78 -39.53 3.09
N VAL A 146 1.52 -39.21 3.39
CA VAL A 146 0.68 -39.96 4.36
C VAL A 146 0.26 -41.34 3.82
N GLY A 147 0.50 -41.60 2.54
CA GLY A 147 -0.08 -42.73 1.81
C GLY A 147 0.72 -44.04 1.72
N ARG A 148 2.02 -44.13 2.05
CA ARG A 148 2.87 -45.38 2.24
C ARG A 148 4.35 -45.23 1.82
N ARG A 149 5.20 -46.11 2.39
CA ARG A 149 6.63 -46.39 2.10
C ARG A 149 6.94 -46.70 0.62
N ASN A 150 7.00 -45.70 -0.25
CA ASN A 150 7.59 -45.82 -1.59
C ASN A 150 9.00 -45.19 -1.59
N LYS A 151 10.02 -45.93 -2.05
CA LYS A 151 11.41 -45.47 -2.17
C LYS A 151 11.56 -44.20 -3.01
N VAL A 152 10.76 -44.03 -4.06
CA VAL A 152 10.78 -42.87 -4.95
C VAL A 152 10.19 -41.63 -4.28
N GLY A 153 9.03 -41.77 -3.62
CA GLY A 153 8.42 -40.68 -2.86
C GLY A 153 9.29 -40.23 -1.69
N TYR A 154 9.93 -41.19 -1.02
CA TYR A 154 10.95 -40.92 -0.01
C TYR A 154 12.14 -40.14 -0.58
N PHE A 155 12.68 -40.55 -1.73
CA PHE A 155 13.81 -39.87 -2.37
C PHE A 155 13.47 -38.43 -2.78
N ILE A 156 12.30 -38.20 -3.42
CA ILE A 156 11.83 -36.86 -3.79
C ILE A 156 11.65 -35.99 -2.55
N THR A 157 11.09 -36.54 -1.47
CA THR A 157 10.90 -35.81 -0.21
C THR A 157 12.24 -35.43 0.43
N VAL A 158 13.19 -36.37 0.49
CA VAL A 158 14.53 -36.10 1.02
C VAL A 158 15.24 -35.06 0.16
N ALA A 159 15.13 -35.13 -1.16
CA ALA A 159 15.70 -34.12 -2.06
C ALA A 159 15.09 -32.73 -1.82
N MET A 160 13.76 -32.62 -1.74
CA MET A 160 13.07 -31.35 -1.45
C MET A 160 13.41 -30.81 -0.07
N ALA A 161 13.44 -31.67 0.96
CA ALA A 161 13.83 -31.27 2.32
C ALA A 161 15.30 -30.83 2.39
N THR A 162 16.19 -31.50 1.65
CA THR A 162 17.61 -31.14 1.56
C THR A 162 17.78 -29.79 0.88
N VAL A 163 17.07 -29.55 -0.24
CA VAL A 163 17.04 -28.25 -0.91
C VAL A 163 16.48 -27.18 0.01
N LEU A 164 15.38 -27.45 0.73
CA LEU A 164 14.80 -26.50 1.68
C LEU A 164 15.77 -26.14 2.80
N VAL A 165 16.40 -27.14 3.44
CA VAL A 165 17.38 -26.93 4.51
C VAL A 165 18.62 -26.21 3.97
N ALA A 166 19.09 -26.55 2.77
CA ALA A 166 20.20 -25.88 2.13
C ALA A 166 19.86 -24.42 1.81
N THR A 167 18.65 -24.14 1.30
CA THR A 167 18.17 -22.78 1.03
C THR A 167 18.01 -21.99 2.32
N ILE A 168 17.41 -22.56 3.38
CA ILE A 168 17.29 -21.89 4.68
C ILE A 168 18.67 -21.61 5.27
N GLY A 169 19.56 -22.60 5.26
CA GLY A 169 20.93 -22.45 5.76
C GLY A 169 21.73 -21.43 4.97
N PHE A 170 21.61 -21.44 3.64
CA PHE A 170 22.21 -20.43 2.77
C PHE A 170 21.63 -19.05 3.03
N SER A 171 20.31 -18.90 3.17
CA SER A 171 19.69 -17.62 3.49
C SER A 171 20.18 -17.08 4.84
N ILE A 172 20.19 -17.91 5.90
CA ILE A 172 20.69 -17.51 7.22
C ILE A 172 22.17 -17.11 7.19
N HIS A 173 23.01 -17.79 6.40
CA HIS A 173 24.44 -17.43 6.27
C HIS A 173 24.70 -16.25 5.32
N ALA A 174 23.92 -16.11 4.25
CA ALA A 174 24.04 -15.03 3.29
C ALA A 174 23.54 -13.71 3.89
N THR A 175 22.54 -13.76 4.77
CA THR A 175 22.02 -12.59 5.47
C THR A 175 22.46 -12.63 6.93
N VAL A 176 23.62 -12.02 7.21
CA VAL A 176 24.04 -11.80 8.61
C VAL A 176 23.02 -10.85 9.24
N TYR A 177 22.33 -11.31 10.29
CA TYR A 177 21.44 -10.45 11.06
C TYR A 177 22.28 -9.33 11.67
N THR A 178 22.01 -8.10 11.24
CA THR A 178 22.60 -6.89 11.79
C THR A 178 21.48 -6.04 12.39
N ASP A 179 21.77 -5.35 13.48
CA ASP A 179 20.87 -4.34 14.05
C ASP A 179 20.76 -3.11 13.12
N GLU A 180 21.68 -2.98 12.15
CA GLU A 180 21.71 -1.96 11.12
C GLU A 180 20.94 -2.41 9.87
N THR A 181 19.63 -2.16 9.82
CA THR A 181 18.81 -2.52 8.66
C THR A 181 18.83 -1.42 7.59
N PRO A 182 18.87 -1.77 6.28
CA PRO A 182 18.77 -0.79 5.20
C PRO A 182 17.61 0.20 5.40
N LYS A 183 17.88 1.51 5.26
CA LYS A 183 16.88 2.57 5.51
C LYS A 183 16.72 3.49 4.34
N ARG A 184 15.48 3.89 4.07
CA ARG A 184 15.16 5.02 3.20
C ARG A 184 14.98 6.28 4.03
N LEU A 185 15.47 7.37 3.50
CA LEU A 185 15.30 8.72 4.03
C LEU A 185 14.76 9.61 2.91
N TYR A 186 13.76 10.43 3.19
CA TYR A 186 13.45 11.55 2.31
C TYR A 186 14.03 12.81 2.91
N LEU A 187 14.91 13.45 2.15
CA LEU A 187 15.47 14.75 2.46
C LEU A 187 14.83 15.75 1.49
N GLN A 188 14.02 16.64 2.03
CA GLN A 188 13.23 17.57 1.25
C GLN A 188 13.46 19.00 1.76
N HIS A 189 14.18 19.81 0.99
CA HIS A 189 14.32 21.23 1.30
C HIS A 189 13.10 21.98 0.77
N MET A 190 12.29 22.47 1.71
CA MET A 190 11.01 23.10 1.45
C MET A 190 11.07 24.61 1.70
N SER A 191 10.39 25.37 0.84
CA SER A 191 10.14 26.79 1.05
C SER A 191 8.64 27.03 1.14
N ARG A 192 8.18 27.46 2.31
CA ARG A 192 6.76 27.58 2.64
C ARG A 192 6.36 29.05 2.81
N ARG A 193 5.19 29.38 2.28
CA ARG A 193 4.56 30.68 2.39
C ARG A 193 3.11 30.52 2.85
N TRP A 194 2.67 31.44 3.67
CA TRP A 194 1.28 31.54 4.08
C TRP A 194 0.70 32.87 3.63
N HIS A 195 -0.44 32.81 2.97
CA HIS A 195 -1.15 33.95 2.42
C HIS A 195 -2.39 34.26 3.25
N ASP A 196 -2.71 35.54 3.37
CA ASP A 196 -4.00 36.01 3.87
C ASP A 196 -5.09 36.03 2.79
N GLU A 197 -6.31 36.45 3.16
CA GLU A 197 -7.47 36.57 2.27
C GLU A 197 -7.23 37.51 1.06
N THR A 198 -6.26 38.42 1.17
CA THR A 198 -5.87 39.33 0.08
C THR A 198 -4.84 38.72 -0.87
N GLY A 199 -4.32 37.54 -0.53
CA GLY A 199 -3.22 36.88 -1.22
C GLY A 199 -1.84 37.39 -0.79
N ALA A 200 -1.73 38.27 0.20
CA ALA A 200 -0.46 38.80 0.69
C ALA A 200 0.24 37.78 1.60
N VAL A 201 1.57 37.69 1.49
CA VAL A 201 2.38 36.77 2.30
C VAL A 201 2.48 37.30 3.73
N THR A 202 2.03 36.49 4.69
CA THR A 202 2.02 36.82 6.13
C THR A 202 3.13 36.12 6.91
N LYS A 203 3.56 34.95 6.44
CA LYS A 203 4.62 34.14 7.04
C LYS A 203 5.40 33.45 5.93
N GLU A 204 6.71 33.30 6.14
CA GLU A 204 7.60 32.48 5.32
C GLU A 204 8.47 31.61 6.23
N SER A 205 8.87 30.44 5.75
CA SER A 205 9.84 29.56 6.41
C SER A 205 10.56 28.72 5.38
N ASN A 206 11.83 28.40 5.59
CA ASN A 206 12.53 27.41 4.79
C ASN A 206 13.09 26.36 5.71
N ASP A 207 12.84 25.10 5.39
CA ASP A 207 13.13 24.01 6.29
C ASP A 207 13.70 22.84 5.49
N LEU A 208 14.53 22.03 6.14
CA LEU A 208 14.82 20.67 5.71
C LEU A 208 13.83 19.72 6.38
N LEU A 209 12.92 19.15 5.59
CA LEU A 209 12.09 18.03 6.01
C LEU A 209 12.89 16.73 5.91
N ILE A 210 12.89 15.97 6.99
CA ILE A 210 13.51 14.66 7.11
C ILE A 210 12.40 13.67 7.43
N VAL A 211 12.13 12.75 6.50
CA VAL A 211 11.10 11.72 6.66
C VAL A 211 11.76 10.35 6.73
N THR A 212 11.45 9.60 7.78
CA THR A 212 11.95 8.24 8.00
C THR A 212 10.83 7.21 7.77
N PRO A 213 10.56 6.76 6.53
CA PRO A 213 9.51 5.77 6.26
C PRO A 213 9.75 4.40 6.93
N ASP A 214 11.00 4.05 7.21
CA ASP A 214 11.37 2.73 7.77
C ASP A 214 11.43 2.70 9.31
N TYR A 215 11.53 3.85 9.97
CA TYR A 215 11.67 3.97 11.43
C TYR A 215 10.57 4.82 12.05
N LYS A 216 10.33 4.59 13.35
CA LYS A 216 9.49 5.50 14.14
C LYS A 216 10.23 6.80 14.50
N ASP A 217 11.56 6.85 14.38
CA ASP A 217 12.38 7.97 14.88
C ASP A 217 13.69 8.19 14.09
N ILE A 218 14.22 9.41 14.20
CA ILE A 218 15.46 9.91 13.59
C ILE A 218 16.72 9.54 14.41
N GLU A 219 16.54 9.10 15.66
CA GLU A 219 17.62 8.85 16.63
C GLU A 219 18.85 8.09 16.09
N PRO A 220 18.71 7.01 15.28
CA PRO A 220 19.88 6.29 14.78
C PRO A 220 20.74 7.09 13.79
N LEU A 221 20.23 8.20 13.26
CA LEU A 221 20.94 9.09 12.33
C LEU A 221 21.72 10.20 13.06
N ILE A 222 21.38 10.49 14.33
CA ILE A 222 22.00 11.56 15.14
C ILE A 222 23.54 11.53 15.14
N PRO A 223 24.22 10.37 15.21
CA PRO A 223 25.69 10.34 15.23
C PRO A 223 26.36 10.79 13.92
N TYR A 224 25.63 10.83 12.81
CA TYR A 224 26.21 10.99 11.47
C TYR A 224 26.26 12.44 10.98
N HIS A 225 25.32 13.29 11.42
CA HIS A 225 25.28 14.69 11.04
C HIS A 225 24.47 15.51 12.06
N ASP A 226 24.90 16.74 12.37
CA ASP A 226 24.23 17.58 13.37
C ASP A 226 22.81 17.99 12.95
N ALA A 227 22.52 18.05 11.65
CA ALA A 227 21.15 18.22 11.13
C ALA A 227 20.15 17.22 11.72
N TYR A 228 20.56 15.96 11.98
CA TYR A 228 19.68 14.95 12.56
C TYR A 228 19.49 15.13 14.07
N ARG A 229 20.45 15.78 14.74
CA ARG A 229 20.39 16.12 16.16
C ARG A 229 19.47 17.32 16.41
N ASP A 230 19.57 18.31 15.53
CA ASP A 230 18.91 19.61 15.68
C ASP A 230 17.49 19.62 15.09
N ALA A 231 17.17 18.66 14.22
CA ALA A 231 15.83 18.51 13.68
C ALA A 231 14.81 18.16 14.77
N THR A 232 13.65 18.80 14.72
CA THR A 232 12.56 18.60 15.68
C THR A 232 11.31 18.12 14.96
N PRO A 233 10.35 17.45 15.63
CA PRO A 233 9.09 17.08 14.99
C PRO A 233 8.43 18.31 14.34
N CYS A 234 8.03 18.19 13.08
CA CYS A 234 7.42 19.30 12.35
C CYS A 234 6.13 19.77 13.04
N GLU A 235 5.97 21.08 13.21
CA GLU A 235 4.71 21.66 13.69
C GLU A 235 3.59 21.39 12.69
N CYS A 236 2.47 20.84 13.17
CA CYS A 236 1.30 20.60 12.34
C CYS A 236 0.44 21.86 12.24
N GLY A 237 0.43 22.46 11.05
CA GLY A 237 -0.41 23.60 10.71
C GLY A 237 -1.83 23.26 10.28
N GLU A 238 -2.47 24.19 9.56
CA GLU A 238 -3.91 24.16 9.29
C GLU A 238 -4.30 23.29 8.09
N VAL A 239 -3.55 23.38 6.98
CA VAL A 239 -3.85 22.64 5.76
C VAL A 239 -2.85 21.51 5.62
N TYR A 240 -3.28 20.27 5.82
CA TYR A 240 -2.41 19.09 5.70
C TYR A 240 -1.09 19.21 6.51
N CYS A 241 -1.21 19.70 7.75
CA CYS A 241 -0.11 20.04 8.66
C CYS A 241 0.89 21.09 8.14
N ASP A 242 0.57 21.86 7.09
CA ASP A 242 1.45 22.84 6.45
C ASP A 242 2.80 22.25 5.98
N VAL A 243 2.74 21.00 5.51
CA VAL A 243 3.91 20.28 4.97
C VAL A 243 3.59 19.80 3.54
N PRO A 244 4.47 20.09 2.56
CA PRO A 244 4.30 19.65 1.18
C PRO A 244 4.62 18.15 1.06
N TRP A 245 3.68 17.29 1.42
CA TRP A 245 3.82 15.83 1.25
C TRP A 245 3.57 15.41 -0.20
N TYR A 246 4.54 14.76 -0.84
CA TYR A 246 4.39 14.33 -2.24
C TYR A 246 3.20 13.38 -2.47
N MET A 247 2.92 12.48 -1.52
CA MET A 247 1.79 11.56 -1.59
C MET A 247 0.78 11.84 -0.48
N SER A 248 -0.50 11.61 -0.76
CA SER A 248 -1.64 11.79 0.16
C SER A 248 -1.78 10.67 1.21
N ILE A 249 -0.65 10.19 1.71
CA ILE A 249 -0.56 9.10 2.69
C ILE A 249 0.33 9.52 3.87
N GLN A 250 0.30 10.79 4.26
CA GLN A 250 1.02 11.29 5.45
C GLN A 250 0.74 10.39 6.67
N GLU A 251 -0.48 9.89 6.80
CA GLU A 251 -0.90 9.01 7.90
C GLU A 251 -0.20 7.65 7.87
N MET A 252 0.37 7.26 6.73
CA MET A 252 1.19 6.06 6.58
C MET A 252 2.69 6.33 6.80
N PHE A 253 3.12 7.59 6.73
CA PHE A 253 4.48 7.97 7.07
C PHE A 253 4.60 8.19 8.59
N GLY A 254 5.78 7.89 9.14
CA GLY A 254 6.10 8.20 10.53
C GLY A 254 6.17 9.72 10.80
N ASN A 255 6.78 10.10 11.91
CA ASN A 255 7.01 11.51 12.23
C ASN A 255 7.95 12.12 11.17
N GLY A 256 7.55 13.26 10.59
CA GLY A 256 8.44 14.14 9.84
C GLY A 256 9.18 15.06 10.81
N TYR A 257 10.48 15.24 10.58
CA TYR A 257 11.32 16.14 11.36
C TYR A 257 11.71 17.34 10.51
N CYS A 258 11.59 18.54 11.06
CA CYS A 258 11.89 19.80 10.42
C CYS A 258 13.12 20.41 11.09
N LEU A 259 14.03 20.90 10.25
CA LEU A 259 15.16 21.72 10.65
C LEU A 259 15.05 23.06 9.92
N ASP A 260 14.97 24.15 10.67
CA ASP A 260 14.91 25.51 10.11
C ASP A 260 16.22 25.84 9.37
N LEU A 261 16.10 26.43 8.19
CA LEU A 261 17.20 26.80 7.32
C LEU A 261 17.09 28.27 6.91
N ASP A 262 18.20 29.00 7.04
CA ASP A 262 18.28 30.39 6.56
C ASP A 262 18.31 30.49 5.02
N THR A 263 18.54 29.38 4.33
CA THR A 263 18.69 29.32 2.87
C THR A 263 17.38 28.95 2.19
N ILE A 264 17.10 29.57 1.04
CA ILE A 264 15.96 29.20 0.18
C ILE A 264 16.46 28.23 -0.91
N PRO A 265 15.74 27.14 -1.24
CA PRO A 265 16.09 26.32 -2.38
C PRO A 265 16.11 27.15 -3.66
N LYS A 266 17.15 27.01 -4.50
CA LYS A 266 17.26 27.75 -5.78
C LYS A 266 16.00 27.59 -6.64
N ALA A 267 15.47 26.36 -6.69
CA ALA A 267 14.21 26.04 -7.36
C ALA A 267 13.04 26.92 -6.87
N SER A 268 12.97 27.20 -5.57
CA SER A 268 11.89 28.00 -4.98
C SER A 268 12.02 29.51 -5.22
N VAL A 269 13.19 30.00 -5.64
CA VAL A 269 13.47 31.41 -5.96
C VAL A 269 13.23 31.71 -7.43
N GLU A 270 13.58 30.77 -8.31
CA GLU A 270 13.33 30.88 -9.73
C GLU A 270 11.81 30.83 -9.99
N PHE A 271 11.25 31.97 -10.43
CA PHE A 271 9.81 32.20 -10.62
C PHE A 271 9.09 31.17 -11.51
N GLU A 272 9.84 30.38 -12.27
CA GLU A 272 9.32 29.29 -13.09
C GLU A 272 8.74 28.15 -12.22
N TRP A 273 9.35 27.80 -11.09
CA TRP A 273 9.07 26.51 -10.43
C TRP A 273 8.07 26.55 -9.26
N ARG A 274 7.49 27.72 -8.98
CA ARG A 274 6.40 27.82 -7.99
C ARG A 274 5.05 27.61 -8.68
N PRO A 275 4.16 26.79 -8.10
CA PRO A 275 2.79 26.71 -8.55
C PRO A 275 2.12 28.10 -8.53
N ARG A 276 1.61 28.50 -9.67
CA ARG A 276 0.76 29.66 -9.87
C ARG A 276 -0.67 29.19 -9.86
N ILE A 277 -1.49 29.90 -9.10
CA ILE A 277 -2.91 29.65 -9.04
C ILE A 277 -3.68 30.92 -9.35
N ALA A 278 -4.65 30.80 -10.26
CA ALA A 278 -5.76 31.73 -10.33
C ALA A 278 -6.99 31.03 -9.76
N VAL A 279 -7.53 31.58 -8.68
CA VAL A 279 -8.77 31.10 -8.08
C VAL A 279 -9.86 32.12 -8.32
N SER A 280 -10.98 31.66 -8.85
CA SER A 280 -12.21 32.44 -8.83
C SER A 280 -13.34 31.60 -8.25
N SER A 281 -14.18 32.22 -7.42
CA SER A 281 -15.32 31.53 -6.82
C SER A 281 -16.62 32.22 -7.21
N VAL A 282 -17.61 31.44 -7.64
CA VAL A 282 -18.95 31.92 -7.95
C VAL A 282 -19.94 31.20 -7.03
N PRO A 283 -20.89 31.91 -6.38
CA PRO A 283 -21.98 31.26 -5.66
C PRO A 283 -22.72 30.32 -6.62
N ALA A 284 -22.85 29.05 -6.27
CA ALA A 284 -23.69 28.16 -7.06
C ALA A 284 -25.15 28.59 -6.86
N LEU A 285 -25.89 28.72 -7.96
CA LEU A 285 -27.29 29.15 -7.97
C LEU A 285 -28.19 28.03 -7.43
N ASP A 286 -28.17 27.79 -6.13
CA ASP A 286 -29.14 26.93 -5.45
C ASP A 286 -30.37 27.77 -5.03
N GLY A 287 -31.33 27.91 -5.95
CA GLY A 287 -32.62 28.56 -5.70
C GLY A 287 -32.62 30.10 -5.77
N ASN A 288 -33.77 30.70 -5.42
CA ASN A 288 -34.14 32.10 -5.70
C ASN A 288 -33.37 33.18 -4.92
N ASP A 289 -32.36 32.84 -4.09
CA ASP A 289 -31.59 33.85 -3.34
C ASP A 289 -30.08 33.50 -3.27
N PRO A 290 -29.25 34.08 -4.15
CA PRO A 290 -27.80 33.89 -4.18
C PRO A 290 -27.10 34.25 -2.85
N LYS A 291 -27.73 35.06 -1.98
CA LYS A 291 -27.16 35.46 -0.69
C LYS A 291 -27.27 34.39 0.40
N LYS A 292 -28.03 33.32 0.15
CA LYS A 292 -28.22 32.19 1.08
C LYS A 292 -27.58 30.89 0.59
N SER A 293 -26.94 30.92 -0.58
CA SER A 293 -26.31 29.73 -1.12
C SER A 293 -25.10 29.33 -0.29
N THR A 294 -25.15 28.12 0.26
CA THR A 294 -24.06 27.44 0.97
C THR A 294 -23.10 26.73 0.03
N THR A 295 -23.35 26.82 -1.27
CA THR A 295 -22.66 26.12 -2.33
C THR A 295 -21.84 27.11 -3.17
N ARG A 296 -20.56 26.82 -3.42
CA ARG A 296 -19.67 27.66 -4.24
C ARG A 296 -18.93 26.82 -5.26
N THR A 297 -18.90 27.27 -6.50
CA THR A 297 -18.03 26.70 -7.54
C THR A 297 -16.72 27.48 -7.55
N ILE A 298 -15.63 26.75 -7.37
CA ILE A 298 -14.26 27.27 -7.37
C ILE A 298 -13.63 26.83 -8.70
N HIS A 299 -13.22 27.80 -9.50
CA HIS A 299 -12.41 27.60 -10.70
C HIS A 299 -10.95 27.80 -10.34
N VAL A 300 -10.12 26.85 -10.75
CA VAL A 300 -8.69 26.81 -10.50
C VAL A 300 -7.97 26.70 -11.83
N GLU A 301 -7.07 27.64 -12.07
CA GLU A 301 -6.02 27.51 -13.08
C GLU A 301 -4.70 27.33 -12.36
N LEU A 302 -4.11 26.14 -12.49
CA LEU A 302 -2.87 25.73 -11.85
C LEU A 302 -1.76 25.59 -12.89
N GLU A 303 -0.66 26.29 -12.71
CA GLU A 303 0.51 26.22 -13.60
C GLU A 303 1.78 26.14 -12.76
N GLY A 304 2.74 25.26 -13.08
CA GLY A 304 3.96 25.16 -12.30
C GLY A 304 4.79 23.95 -12.67
N PRO A 305 5.60 23.41 -11.73
CA PRO A 305 6.58 22.36 -12.02
C PRO A 305 5.92 21.03 -12.42
N GLU A 306 6.73 20.07 -12.88
CA GLU A 306 6.28 18.74 -13.33
C GLU A 306 5.30 18.07 -12.37
N HIS A 307 5.50 18.21 -11.07
CA HIS A 307 4.68 17.58 -10.04
C HIS A 307 4.09 18.64 -9.12
N MET A 308 2.75 18.67 -9.00
CA MET A 308 2.06 19.58 -8.09
C MET A 308 0.92 18.88 -7.35
N ASN A 309 0.69 19.32 -6.12
CA ASN A 309 -0.40 18.85 -5.28
C ASN A 309 -1.26 20.02 -4.84
N MET A 310 -2.58 19.87 -4.88
CA MET A 310 -3.53 20.78 -4.23
C MET A 310 -4.24 20.06 -3.09
N TYR A 311 -4.27 20.71 -1.92
CA TYR A 311 -4.88 20.20 -0.70
C TYR A 311 -6.11 21.05 -0.34
N ILE A 312 -7.25 20.39 -0.19
CA ILE A 312 -8.53 21.05 0.11
C ILE A 312 -9.10 20.40 1.39
N PRO A 313 -8.80 20.94 2.57
CA PRO A 313 -9.31 20.43 3.84
C PRO A 313 -10.81 20.75 3.95
N VAL A 314 -11.59 19.76 4.37
CA VAL A 314 -13.04 19.93 4.55
C VAL A 314 -13.54 19.63 5.97
N SER A 315 -12.61 19.25 6.86
CA SER A 315 -12.87 18.87 8.25
C SER A 315 -13.43 19.98 9.14
N ARG A 316 -13.08 21.25 8.88
CA ARG A 316 -13.44 22.36 9.80
C ARG A 316 -14.83 22.95 9.57
N ASN A 317 -15.41 22.78 8.38
CA ASN A 317 -16.63 23.53 7.97
C ASN A 317 -17.81 22.60 7.59
N ASP A 318 -17.73 21.30 7.94
CA ASP A 318 -18.63 20.25 7.43
C ASP A 318 -18.77 20.29 5.90
N ALA A 319 -17.71 20.75 5.23
CA ALA A 319 -17.72 21.01 3.81
C ALA A 319 -17.58 19.71 3.03
N LYS A 320 -18.14 19.65 1.84
CA LYS A 320 -17.98 18.50 0.94
C LYS A 320 -17.88 18.98 -0.50
N VAL A 321 -16.99 18.36 -1.26
CA VAL A 321 -16.99 18.51 -2.71
C VAL A 321 -18.17 17.70 -3.24
N ILE A 322 -19.13 18.40 -3.86
CA ILE A 322 -20.35 17.79 -4.40
C ILE A 322 -20.30 17.63 -5.91
N LYS A 323 -19.36 18.32 -6.57
CA LYS A 323 -19.17 18.27 -8.02
C LYS A 323 -17.74 18.66 -8.37
N TRP A 324 -17.20 18.09 -9.44
CA TRP A 324 -15.97 18.52 -10.08
C TRP A 324 -16.06 18.28 -11.59
N ASP A 325 -15.22 18.94 -12.38
CA ASP A 325 -15.12 18.78 -13.84
C ASP A 325 -13.82 18.09 -14.29
N ILE A 326 -13.03 17.56 -13.34
CA ILE A 326 -11.75 16.91 -13.61
C ILE A 326 -11.91 15.68 -14.52
N HIS A 327 -13.06 14.99 -14.43
CA HIS A 327 -13.39 13.86 -15.30
C HIS A 327 -14.91 13.65 -15.39
N GLU A 328 -15.44 13.39 -16.59
CA GLU A 328 -16.90 13.32 -16.87
C GLU A 328 -17.62 12.19 -16.12
N GLU A 329 -16.94 11.07 -15.85
CA GLU A 329 -17.52 9.88 -15.19
C GLU A 329 -16.92 9.58 -13.80
N ALA A 330 -16.12 10.47 -13.23
CA ALA A 330 -15.48 10.17 -11.95
C ALA A 330 -16.48 10.26 -10.80
N GLU A 331 -16.65 9.14 -10.08
CA GLU A 331 -17.23 9.15 -8.73
C GLU A 331 -16.54 10.23 -7.89
N LEU A 332 -17.32 10.93 -7.05
CA LEU A 332 -16.74 11.92 -6.15
C LEU A 332 -15.68 11.24 -5.28
N PRO A 333 -14.49 11.84 -5.14
CA PRO A 333 -13.41 11.23 -4.40
C PRO A 333 -13.82 11.10 -2.94
N THR A 334 -13.32 10.08 -2.25
CA THR A 334 -13.40 10.04 -0.79
C THR A 334 -12.28 10.89 -0.21
N THR A 335 -12.53 11.49 0.95
CA THR A 335 -11.47 12.18 1.68
C THR A 335 -10.51 11.17 2.30
N ASN A 336 -9.26 11.59 2.49
CA ASN A 336 -8.32 10.83 3.31
C ASN A 336 -8.74 10.82 4.81
N PRO A 337 -8.05 10.06 5.69
CA PRO A 337 -8.35 10.06 7.12
C PRO A 337 -8.25 11.45 7.78
N LEU A 338 -7.48 12.38 7.21
CA LEU A 338 -7.40 13.79 7.60
C LEU A 338 -8.53 14.67 7.01
N ASN A 339 -9.58 14.08 6.42
CA ASN A 339 -10.73 14.79 5.85
C ASN A 339 -10.31 15.89 4.85
N THR A 340 -9.34 15.56 4.00
CA THR A 340 -8.77 16.44 2.99
C THR A 340 -8.91 15.80 1.60
N TYR A 341 -9.34 16.59 0.62
CA TYR A 341 -9.27 16.21 -0.79
C TYR A 341 -7.89 16.54 -1.34
N PHE A 342 -7.41 15.68 -2.22
CA PHE A 342 -6.08 15.77 -2.80
C PHE A 342 -6.18 15.69 -4.32
N ILE A 343 -5.61 16.68 -5.00
CA ILE A 343 -5.50 16.70 -6.46
C ILE A 343 -4.02 16.65 -6.79
N PHE A 344 -3.61 15.57 -7.45
CA PHE A 344 -2.25 15.35 -7.92
C PHE A 344 -2.18 15.64 -9.41
N THR A 345 -1.28 16.52 -9.82
CA THR A 345 -0.98 16.73 -11.24
C THR A 345 0.48 16.38 -11.51
N ALA A 346 0.67 15.65 -12.61
CA ALA A 346 2.00 15.35 -13.15
C ALA A 346 2.02 15.67 -14.65
N SER A 347 2.98 16.48 -15.08
CA SER A 347 3.28 16.77 -16.49
C SER A 347 4.75 16.50 -16.78
N GLY A 348 5.05 16.13 -18.03
CA GLY A 348 6.41 16.22 -18.57
C GLY A 348 6.73 17.64 -19.02
N SER A 349 7.99 17.92 -19.32
CA SER A 349 8.41 19.20 -19.89
C SER A 349 8.02 19.32 -21.38
N PRO A 350 7.51 20.47 -21.87
CA PRO A 350 7.24 21.70 -21.12
C PRO A 350 5.96 21.60 -20.27
N TRP A 351 5.94 22.29 -19.13
CA TRP A 351 4.81 22.21 -18.19
C TRP A 351 3.54 22.78 -18.80
N ARG A 352 2.41 22.23 -18.36
CA ARG A 352 1.09 22.61 -18.85
C ARG A 352 0.31 23.29 -17.73
N SER A 353 -0.48 24.29 -18.10
CA SER A 353 -1.51 24.83 -17.22
C SER A 353 -2.68 23.85 -17.17
N TYR A 354 -3.15 23.57 -15.95
CA TYR A 354 -4.31 22.75 -15.67
C TYR A 354 -5.45 23.65 -15.24
N ALA A 355 -6.58 23.59 -15.94
CA ALA A 355 -7.78 24.30 -15.57
C ALA A 355 -8.85 23.29 -15.16
N PHE A 356 -9.38 23.43 -13.95
CA PHE A 356 -10.46 22.62 -13.44
C PHE A 356 -11.31 23.40 -12.44
N SER A 357 -12.50 22.90 -12.19
CA SER A 357 -13.48 23.48 -11.30
C SER A 357 -14.06 22.42 -10.39
N PHE A 358 -14.31 22.79 -9.14
CA PHE A 358 -15.02 21.96 -8.19
C PHE A 358 -16.00 22.79 -7.38
N THR A 359 -17.11 22.18 -7.00
CA THR A 359 -18.16 22.80 -6.22
C THR A 359 -18.13 22.26 -4.80
N ILE A 360 -17.93 23.15 -3.84
CA ILE A 360 -17.98 22.85 -2.41
C ILE A 360 -19.33 23.29 -1.86
N GLN A 361 -19.93 22.43 -1.04
CA GLN A 361 -21.05 22.76 -0.17
C GLN A 361 -20.55 22.80 1.27
N GLY A 362 -20.73 23.91 1.98
CA GLY A 362 -20.36 24.03 3.40
C GLY A 362 -21.46 24.67 4.24
N THR A 363 -21.20 24.88 5.54
CA THR A 363 -22.21 25.40 6.48
C THR A 363 -22.34 26.92 6.49
N SER A 364 -21.29 27.64 6.06
CA SER A 364 -21.26 29.10 6.00
C SER A 364 -21.02 29.60 4.58
N ALA A 365 -21.91 30.47 4.11
CA ALA A 365 -21.80 31.13 2.81
C ALA A 365 -20.76 32.26 2.79
N HIS A 366 -20.12 32.58 3.92
CA HIS A 366 -19.24 33.74 4.09
C HIS A 366 -17.87 33.41 4.67
N GLU A 367 -17.69 32.22 5.24
CA GLU A 367 -16.36 31.78 5.61
C GLU A 367 -15.58 31.39 4.36
N PRO A 368 -14.35 31.89 4.25
CA PRO A 368 -13.50 31.54 3.14
C PRO A 368 -12.80 30.19 3.39
N TYR A 369 -12.51 29.47 2.31
CA TYR A 369 -12.04 28.08 2.38
C TYR A 369 -10.52 28.03 2.29
N PRO A 370 -9.82 27.56 3.34
CA PRO A 370 -8.39 27.40 3.24
C PRO A 370 -8.05 26.29 2.25
N PHE A 371 -6.98 26.48 1.50
CA PHE A 371 -6.41 25.45 0.63
C PHE A 371 -4.90 25.66 0.55
N ALA A 372 -4.18 24.68 0.05
CA ALA A 372 -2.76 24.82 -0.18
C ALA A 372 -2.33 24.16 -1.47
N ILE A 373 -1.21 24.62 -1.98
CA ILE A 373 -0.58 24.08 -3.17
C ILE A 373 0.87 23.80 -2.87
N ALA A 374 1.34 22.64 -3.31
CA ALA A 374 2.73 22.28 -3.28
C ALA A 374 3.25 21.99 -4.67
N GLY A 375 4.47 22.43 -4.96
CA GLY A 375 5.22 22.08 -6.16
C GLY A 375 6.45 21.28 -5.79
N PHE A 376 6.79 20.25 -6.57
CA PHE A 376 7.91 19.35 -6.31
C PHE A 376 8.87 19.31 -7.49
N LYS A 377 10.17 19.31 -7.20
CA LYS A 377 11.21 19.16 -8.22
C LYS A 377 12.13 17.99 -7.89
N PHE A 378 12.03 16.94 -8.70
CA PHE A 378 12.82 15.71 -8.58
C PHE A 378 14.02 15.67 -9.54
N GLU A 379 14.02 16.49 -10.59
CA GLU A 379 15.08 16.51 -11.59
C GLU A 379 16.21 17.49 -11.26
N ALA A 380 17.44 17.06 -11.55
CA ALA A 380 18.62 17.89 -11.48
C ALA A 380 18.55 19.07 -12.48
N PRO A 381 19.17 20.22 -12.19
CA PRO A 381 19.99 20.50 -11.01
C PRO A 381 19.18 21.01 -9.79
N HIS A 382 17.87 21.07 -9.89
CA HIS A 382 17.01 21.77 -8.93
C HIS A 382 16.41 20.87 -7.85
N ASN A 383 16.69 19.56 -7.90
CA ASN A 383 16.23 18.57 -6.93
C ASN A 383 17.02 18.57 -5.62
N SER A 384 18.17 19.24 -5.54
CA SER A 384 18.95 19.28 -4.31
C SER A 384 19.61 20.64 -4.09
N THR A 385 20.04 20.87 -2.86
CA THR A 385 20.80 22.04 -2.44
C THR A 385 22.13 21.61 -1.84
N ASP A 386 23.11 22.51 -1.78
CA ASP A 386 24.44 22.18 -1.27
C ASP A 386 24.38 21.63 0.16
N TYR A 387 23.54 22.22 1.02
CA TYR A 387 23.30 21.73 2.38
C TYR A 387 22.63 20.35 2.41
N MET A 388 21.61 20.09 1.59
CA MET A 388 21.01 18.76 1.49
C MET A 388 22.02 17.69 1.06
N ASN A 389 22.88 18.03 0.10
CA ASN A 389 23.92 17.12 -0.38
C ASN A 389 24.93 16.82 0.73
N ASP A 390 25.33 17.82 1.53
CA ASP A 390 26.20 17.64 2.70
C ASP A 390 25.57 16.65 3.70
N VAL A 391 24.31 16.89 4.10
CA VAL A 391 23.55 15.98 4.97
C VAL A 391 23.43 14.56 4.38
N ALA A 392 23.13 14.45 3.08
CA ALA A 392 23.01 13.17 2.39
C ALA A 392 24.33 12.40 2.34
N THR A 393 25.45 13.07 2.07
CA THR A 393 26.77 12.43 1.98
C THR A 393 27.31 11.93 3.33
N ALA A 394 26.77 12.45 4.43
CA ALA A 394 27.10 11.99 5.77
C ALA A 394 26.39 10.69 6.17
N LEU A 395 25.47 10.18 5.36
CA LEU A 395 24.71 8.97 5.66
C LEU A 395 25.61 7.72 5.73
N PRO A 396 25.30 6.78 6.65
CA PRO A 396 25.96 5.48 6.68
C PRO A 396 25.62 4.64 5.47
N GLU A 397 26.44 3.63 5.17
CA GLU A 397 26.25 2.71 4.02
C GLU A 397 24.92 1.93 4.05
N TRP A 398 24.33 1.76 5.23
CA TRP A 398 23.01 1.13 5.37
C TRP A 398 21.84 2.09 5.12
N ALA A 399 22.07 3.39 4.93
CA ALA A 399 21.01 4.34 4.60
C ALA A 399 21.08 4.73 3.12
N THR A 400 19.91 4.98 2.52
CA THR A 400 19.75 5.54 1.18
C THR A 400 18.71 6.65 1.23
N GLU A 401 18.93 7.67 0.43
CA GLU A 401 18.14 8.88 0.41
C GLU A 401 17.42 9.09 -0.92
N ALA A 402 16.24 9.72 -0.85
CA ALA A 402 15.69 10.46 -1.97
C ALA A 402 15.74 11.95 -1.62
N VAL A 403 16.37 12.72 -2.51
CA VAL A 403 16.52 14.18 -2.40
C VAL A 403 15.62 14.86 -3.41
N PHE A 404 14.85 15.83 -2.95
CA PHE A 404 14.05 16.70 -3.82
C PHE A 404 13.81 18.05 -3.14
N THR A 405 13.46 19.07 -3.92
CA THR A 405 13.04 20.36 -3.37
C THR A 405 11.54 20.53 -3.55
N SER A 406 10.94 21.37 -2.71
CA SER A 406 9.52 21.65 -2.80
C SER A 406 9.16 23.07 -2.40
N THR A 407 8.01 23.52 -2.89
CA THR A 407 7.38 24.77 -2.47
C THR A 407 6.04 24.47 -1.84
N TRP A 408 5.63 25.34 -0.92
CA TRP A 408 4.31 25.32 -0.31
C TRP A 408 3.77 26.74 -0.29
N ASP A 409 2.55 26.89 -0.76
CA ASP A 409 1.80 28.13 -0.71
C ASP A 409 0.43 27.79 -0.11
N GLY A 410 0.28 28.12 1.18
CA GLY A 410 -0.95 27.92 1.95
C GLY A 410 -1.78 29.18 1.95
N PHE A 411 -3.03 29.10 1.51
CA PHE A 411 -3.96 30.21 1.44
C PHE A 411 -4.97 30.05 2.56
N ARG A 412 -4.94 30.97 3.52
CA ARG A 412 -6.09 31.12 4.40
C ARG A 412 -7.15 31.81 3.56
N GLY A 413 -8.29 31.14 3.46
CA GLY A 413 -9.47 31.76 2.92
C GLY A 413 -9.66 33.11 3.60
#